data_AF-A0A964U815-F1
#
_entry.id   AF-A0A964U815-F1
#
_cell.length_a   1.000
_cell.length_b   1.000
_cell.length_c   1.000
_cell.angle_alpha   90.00
_cell.angle_beta   90.00
_cell.angle_gamma   90.00
#
_symmetry.space_group_name_H-M   'P 1'
#
loop_
_entity.id
_entity.type
_entity.pdbx_description
1 polymer ?
#
loop_
_entity_poly.entity_id
_entity_poly.type
_entity_poly.pdbx_seq_one_letter_code
_entity_poly.pdbx_strand_id
1 'polypeptide(L)'
;MDFNIPAELQDYLEELDAFIEAEIRPLERQDDNIRFFDHRREWARTDFENGGMPRREWEELLGEARRRADAAGHLRYALPGEFGGKDGTNLGMAVIREHFARKGLGLHNDLQNEHSIVGNFPQ
;
A
#
# COMPACT_ATOMS: atom_id res chain seq x y z
N MET A 1 -22.27 -21.36 10.27
CA MET A 1 -20.94 -20.74 10.12
C MET A 1 -21.13 -19.55 9.23
N ASP A 2 -20.70 -18.37 9.66
CA ASP A 2 -20.84 -17.11 8.92
C ASP A 2 -19.49 -16.77 8.28
N PHE A 3 -19.51 -16.42 6.99
CA PHE A 3 -18.34 -16.11 6.18
C PHE A 3 -18.36 -14.67 5.66
N ASN A 4 -19.33 -13.87 6.10
CA ASN A 4 -19.41 -12.47 5.73
C ASN A 4 -18.26 -11.68 6.38
N ILE A 5 -17.77 -10.68 5.65
CA ILE A 5 -16.81 -9.71 6.19
C ILE A 5 -17.56 -8.89 7.25
N PRO A 6 -17.01 -8.73 8.48
CA PRO A 6 -17.60 -7.88 9.50
C PRO A 6 -17.82 -6.45 8.99
N ALA A 7 -18.94 -5.83 9.36
CA ALA A 7 -19.31 -4.49 8.88
C ALA A 7 -18.21 -3.44 9.12
N GLU A 8 -17.59 -3.43 10.30
CA GLU A 8 -16.49 -2.51 10.62
C GLU A 8 -15.28 -2.67 9.68
N LEU A 9 -15.01 -3.91 9.24
CA LEU A 9 -13.93 -4.18 8.30
C LEU A 9 -14.32 -3.75 6.87
N GLN A 10 -15.59 -3.94 6.48
CA GLN A 10 -16.10 -3.44 5.21
C GLN A 10 -16.02 -1.91 5.13
N ASP A 11 -16.45 -1.21 6.19
CA ASP A 11 -16.35 0.26 6.30
C ASP A 11 -14.88 0.71 6.23
N TYR A 12 -13.96 -0.03 6.83
CA TYR A 12 -12.54 0.28 6.76
C TYR A 12 -11.94 0.05 5.36
N LEU A 13 -12.42 -0.93 4.59
CA LEU A 13 -12.02 -1.09 3.18
C LEU A 13 -12.48 0.12 2.34
N GLU A 14 -13.66 0.68 2.63
CA GLU A 14 -14.15 1.89 1.98
C GLU A 14 -13.32 3.12 2.36
N GLU A 15 -12.91 3.24 3.62
CA GLU A 15 -11.96 4.27 4.10
C GLU A 15 -10.63 4.18 3.33
N LEU A 16 -10.08 2.97 3.19
CA LEU A 16 -8.85 2.73 2.42
C LEU A 16 -9.01 3.09 0.94
N ASP A 17 -10.14 2.75 0.33
CA ASP A 17 -10.41 3.08 -1.07
C ASP A 17 -10.50 4.59 -1.29
N ALA A 18 -11.18 5.31 -0.38
CA ALA A 18 -11.24 6.76 -0.40
C ALA A 18 -9.85 7.38 -0.25
N PHE A 19 -9.02 6.87 0.67
CA PHE A 19 -7.64 7.32 0.83
C PHE A 19 -6.80 7.07 -0.42
N ILE A 20 -6.94 5.91 -1.05
CA ILE A 20 -6.21 5.59 -2.29
C ILE A 20 -6.56 6.60 -3.40
N GLU A 21 -7.84 6.91 -3.60
CA GLU A 21 -8.25 7.88 -4.63
C GLU A 21 -7.84 9.32 -4.30
N ALA A 22 -7.86 9.71 -3.02
CA ALA A 22 -7.56 11.07 -2.59
C ALA A 22 -6.06 11.37 -2.54
N GLU A 23 -5.23 10.41 -2.10
CA GLU A 23 -3.83 10.66 -1.78
C GLU A 23 -2.85 9.87 -2.64
N ILE A 24 -3.16 8.61 -2.93
CA ILE A 24 -2.22 7.70 -3.60
C ILE A 24 -2.30 7.83 -5.11
N ARG A 25 -3.49 7.86 -5.70
CA ARG A 25 -3.68 8.03 -7.15
C ARG A 25 -3.14 9.36 -7.68
N PRO A 26 -3.29 10.50 -6.99
CA PRO A 26 -2.65 11.73 -7.43
C PRO A 26 -1.12 11.63 -7.40
N LEU A 27 -0.56 10.98 -6.38
CA LEU A 27 0.89 10.75 -6.27
C LEU A 27 1.42 9.84 -7.41
N GLU A 28 0.68 8.80 -7.79
CA GLU A 28 0.97 7.95 -8.96
C GLU A 28 0.98 8.75 -10.27
N ARG A 29 0.14 9.80 -10.38
CA ARG A 29 -0.01 10.61 -11.61
C ARG A 29 0.93 11.81 -11.67
N GLN A 30 1.52 12.19 -10.54
CA GLN A 30 2.44 13.31 -10.43
C GLN A 30 3.78 12.99 -11.11
N ASP A 31 4.43 13.99 -11.72
CA ASP A 31 5.83 13.94 -12.17
C ASP A 31 6.24 12.67 -12.96
N ASP A 32 5.36 12.20 -13.84
CA ASP A 32 5.50 10.95 -14.64
C ASP A 32 5.70 9.68 -13.80
N ASN A 33 5.30 9.66 -12.52
CA ASN A 33 5.37 8.46 -11.67
C ASN A 33 4.57 7.28 -12.27
N ILE A 34 3.60 7.57 -13.13
CA ILE A 34 2.81 6.58 -13.86
C ILE A 34 3.69 5.60 -14.65
N ARG A 35 4.92 6.00 -15.00
CA ARG A 35 5.90 5.13 -15.66
C ARG A 35 6.22 3.85 -14.88
N PHE A 36 6.16 3.89 -13.55
CA PHE A 36 6.47 2.74 -12.70
C PHE A 36 5.35 1.68 -12.69
N PHE A 37 4.15 2.04 -13.16
CA PHE A 37 2.96 1.18 -13.17
C PHE A 37 2.60 0.68 -14.58
N ASP A 38 3.26 1.20 -15.61
CA ASP A 38 3.06 0.75 -16.99
C ASP A 38 3.83 -0.55 -17.22
N HIS A 39 3.12 -1.67 -17.45
CA HIS A 39 3.73 -2.98 -17.70
C HIS A 39 4.73 -2.98 -18.86
N ARG A 40 4.59 -2.07 -19.85
CA ARG A 40 5.54 -1.95 -20.97
C ARG A 40 6.87 -1.30 -20.55
N ARG A 41 6.90 -0.71 -19.35
CA ARG A 41 8.02 0.00 -18.74
C ARG A 41 8.39 -0.59 -17.39
N GLU A 42 8.17 -1.89 -17.15
CA GLU A 42 8.50 -2.50 -15.86
C GLU A 42 9.97 -2.29 -15.45
N TRP A 43 10.85 -2.26 -16.45
CA TRP A 43 12.28 -1.98 -16.35
C TRP A 43 12.59 -0.60 -15.74
N ALA A 44 11.63 0.32 -15.74
CA ALA A 44 11.77 1.65 -15.15
C ALA A 44 12.03 1.58 -13.64
N ARG A 45 11.66 0.48 -12.96
CA ARG A 45 11.94 0.29 -11.53
C ARG A 45 13.34 -0.26 -11.25
N THR A 46 14.05 -0.72 -12.28
CA THR A 46 15.36 -1.37 -12.16
C THR A 46 16.47 -0.46 -12.67
N ASP A 47 17.49 -0.27 -11.84
CA ASP A 47 18.74 0.39 -12.20
C ASP A 47 19.77 -0.64 -12.70
N PHE A 48 19.79 -0.86 -14.01
CA PHE A 48 20.71 -1.81 -14.64
C PHE A 48 22.18 -1.37 -14.58
N GLU A 49 22.44 -0.06 -14.47
CA GLU A 49 23.81 0.47 -14.37
C GLU A 49 24.40 0.22 -12.98
N ASN A 50 23.53 0.14 -11.96
CA ASN A 50 23.89 -0.14 -10.57
C ASN A 50 23.50 -1.57 -10.14
N GLY A 51 23.79 -2.56 -10.99
CA GLY A 51 23.67 -3.98 -10.63
C GLY A 51 22.23 -4.50 -10.49
N GLY A 52 21.25 -3.81 -11.08
CA GLY A 52 19.84 -4.22 -11.06
C GLY A 52 19.09 -3.88 -9.77
N MET A 53 19.64 -2.97 -8.95
CA MET A 53 18.96 -2.49 -7.75
C MET A 53 17.69 -1.69 -8.09
N PRO A 54 16.74 -1.52 -7.14
CA PRO A 54 15.64 -0.59 -7.33
C PRO A 54 16.15 0.82 -7.64
N ARG A 55 15.50 1.53 -8.57
CA ARG A 55 15.82 2.94 -8.80
C ARG A 55 15.53 3.77 -7.56
N ARG A 56 16.42 4.72 -7.26
CA ARG A 56 16.25 5.60 -6.10
C ARG A 56 14.93 6.37 -6.14
N GLU A 57 14.51 6.86 -7.32
CA GLU A 57 13.23 7.59 -7.42
C GLU A 57 12.03 6.68 -7.12
N TRP A 58 12.14 5.38 -7.43
CA TRP A 58 11.10 4.41 -7.08
C TRP A 58 11.04 4.21 -5.57
N GLU A 59 12.19 3.99 -4.91
CA GLU A 59 12.24 3.83 -3.46
C GLU A 59 11.77 5.07 -2.70
N GLU A 60 12.13 6.26 -3.18
CA GLU A 60 11.69 7.54 -2.63
C GLU A 60 10.16 7.69 -2.75
N LEU A 61 9.59 7.29 -3.90
CA LEU A 61 8.15 7.31 -4.14
C LEU A 61 7.39 6.34 -3.24
N LEU A 62 7.89 5.11 -3.07
CA LEU A 62 7.34 4.15 -2.09
C LEU A 62 7.45 4.69 -0.66
N GLY A 63 8.54 5.40 -0.35
CA GLY A 63 8.73 6.08 0.92
C GLY A 63 7.69 7.16 1.16
N GLU A 64 7.35 7.93 0.13
CA GLU A 64 6.31 8.96 0.21
C GLU A 64 4.92 8.36 0.42
N ALA A 65 4.55 7.32 -0.31
CA ALA A 65 3.29 6.61 -0.10
C ALA A 65 3.16 6.10 1.34
N ARG A 66 4.24 5.52 1.91
CA ARG A 66 4.28 5.09 3.32
C ARG A 66 4.12 6.26 4.29
N ARG A 67 4.77 7.40 4.05
CA ARG A 67 4.64 8.59 4.91
C ARG A 67 3.21 9.12 4.94
N ARG A 68 2.54 9.20 3.78
CA ARG A 68 1.13 9.61 3.70
C ARG A 68 0.22 8.62 4.44
N ALA A 69 0.45 7.33 4.25
CA ALA A 69 -0.32 6.29 4.92
C ALA A 69 -0.10 6.26 6.44
N ASP A 70 1.11 6.56 6.90
CA ASP A 70 1.42 6.70 8.33
C ASP A 70 0.73 7.91 8.95
N ALA A 71 0.78 9.06 8.25
CA ALA A 71 0.10 10.28 8.67
C ALA A 71 -1.43 10.10 8.75
N ALA A 72 -2.01 9.28 7.86
CA ALA A 72 -3.42 8.89 7.89
C ALA A 72 -3.74 7.75 8.88
N GLY A 73 -2.72 7.14 9.51
CA GLY A 73 -2.89 6.04 10.46
C GLY A 73 -3.14 4.66 9.84
N HIS A 74 -3.09 4.53 8.52
CA HIS A 74 -3.27 3.25 7.83
C HIS A 74 -2.06 2.34 7.92
N LEU A 75 -0.84 2.92 7.89
CA LEU A 75 0.38 2.13 7.92
C LEU A 75 0.46 1.27 9.18
N ARG A 76 -0.02 1.81 10.31
CA ARG A 76 0.05 1.20 11.65
C ARG A 76 -1.18 0.36 12.01
N TYR A 77 -2.05 0.02 11.07
CA TYR A 77 -3.30 -0.70 11.34
C TYR A 77 -3.14 -1.87 12.32
N ALA A 78 -2.13 -2.74 12.11
CA ALA A 78 -1.90 -3.94 12.92
C ALA A 78 -1.29 -3.68 14.31
N LEU A 79 -0.85 -2.45 14.60
CA LEU A 79 -0.27 -2.11 15.90
C LEU A 79 -1.38 -1.84 16.93
N PRO A 80 -1.09 -2.02 18.24
CA PRO A 80 -1.99 -1.61 19.30
C PRO A 80 -2.35 -0.11 19.23
N GLY A 81 -3.57 0.23 19.64
CA GLY A 81 -4.04 1.61 19.69
C GLY A 81 -3.17 2.53 20.56
N GLU A 82 -2.55 2.00 21.63
CA GLU A 82 -1.63 2.75 22.50
C GLU A 82 -0.36 3.25 21.78
N PHE A 83 0.01 2.63 20.66
CA PHE A 83 1.14 3.04 19.82
C PHE A 83 0.69 3.79 18.55
N GLY A 84 -0.58 4.22 18.50
CA GLY A 84 -1.18 4.90 17.35
C GLY A 84 -1.55 3.96 16.21
N GLY A 85 -1.74 2.66 16.49
CA GLY A 85 -2.35 1.72 15.56
C GLY A 85 -3.87 1.67 15.66
N LYS A 86 -4.47 0.63 15.06
CA LYS A 86 -5.93 0.44 15.03
C LYS A 86 -6.36 -0.93 15.61
N ASP A 87 -5.51 -1.55 16.43
CA ASP A 87 -5.77 -2.88 17.04
C ASP A 87 -6.13 -3.95 15.99
N GLY A 88 -5.48 -3.85 14.82
CA GLY A 88 -5.81 -4.65 13.64
C GLY A 88 -5.66 -6.15 13.86
N THR A 89 -6.64 -6.92 13.38
CA THR A 89 -6.65 -8.39 13.50
C THR A 89 -5.99 -9.08 12.30
N ASN A 90 -5.54 -10.32 12.49
CA ASN A 90 -5.03 -11.17 11.40
C ASN A 90 -6.07 -11.40 10.29
N LEU A 91 -7.35 -11.53 10.64
CA LEU A 91 -8.44 -11.62 9.65
C LEU A 91 -8.53 -10.34 8.83
N GLY A 92 -8.57 -9.18 9.51
CA GLY A 92 -8.59 -7.89 8.83
C GLY A 92 -7.39 -7.69 7.92
N MET A 93 -6.21 -8.14 8.35
CA MET A 93 -5.01 -8.07 7.53
C MET A 93 -5.08 -8.95 6.27
N ALA A 94 -5.59 -10.18 6.40
CA ALA A 94 -5.80 -11.05 5.26
C ALA A 94 -6.78 -10.43 4.24
N VAL A 95 -7.89 -9.88 4.72
CA VAL A 95 -8.92 -9.24 3.87
C VAL A 95 -8.38 -7.99 3.19
N ILE A 96 -7.66 -7.11 3.91
CA ILE A 96 -7.03 -5.91 3.34
C ILE A 96 -6.04 -6.29 2.24
N ARG A 97 -5.20 -7.31 2.48
CA ARG A 97 -4.20 -7.77 1.50
C ARG A 97 -4.85 -8.35 0.26
N GLU A 98 -5.92 -9.13 0.42
CA GLU A 98 -6.70 -9.64 -0.71
C GLU A 98 -7.33 -8.49 -1.50
N HIS A 99 -7.96 -7.53 -0.82
CA HIS A 99 -8.60 -6.37 -1.44
C HIS A 99 -7.61 -5.55 -2.27
N PHE A 100 -6.43 -5.25 -1.71
CA PHE A 100 -5.36 -4.57 -2.44
C PHE A 100 -4.82 -5.39 -3.60
N ALA A 101 -4.60 -6.69 -3.44
CA ALA A 101 -4.13 -7.55 -4.52
C ALA A 101 -5.10 -7.57 -5.71
N ARG A 102 -6.41 -7.53 -5.48
CA ARG A 102 -7.42 -7.46 -6.55
C ARG A 102 -7.42 -6.15 -7.33
N LYS A 103 -6.92 -5.06 -6.75
CA LYS A 103 -6.81 -3.76 -7.44
C LYS A 103 -5.63 -3.69 -8.42
N GLY A 104 -4.71 -4.66 -8.35
CA GLY A 104 -3.52 -4.72 -9.20
C GLY A 104 -2.38 -3.84 -8.67
N LEU A 105 -1.34 -3.70 -9.49
CA LEU A 105 -0.13 -2.96 -9.12
C LEU A 105 -0.45 -1.46 -8.91
N GLY A 106 -0.03 -0.91 -7.78
CA GLY A 106 -0.11 0.52 -7.47
C GLY A 106 0.72 0.87 -6.23
N LEU A 107 0.83 2.16 -5.91
CA LEU A 107 1.47 2.63 -4.67
C LEU A 107 0.72 2.20 -3.41
N HIS A 108 -0.52 1.76 -3.53
CA HIS A 108 -1.25 1.17 -2.41
C HIS A 108 -0.71 -0.22 -2.05
N ASN A 109 -0.23 -0.99 -3.04
CA ASN A 109 0.31 -2.34 -2.83
C ASN A 109 1.12 -2.82 -4.06
N ASP A 110 2.37 -3.20 -3.82
CA ASP A 110 3.24 -3.86 -4.79
C ASP A 110 3.74 -5.19 -4.20
N LEU A 111 3.25 -6.30 -4.76
CA LEU A 111 3.60 -7.64 -4.30
C LEU A 111 5.02 -8.07 -4.69
N GLN A 112 5.67 -7.39 -5.65
CA GLN A 112 7.01 -7.77 -6.10
C GLN A 112 8.09 -7.40 -5.09
N ASN A 113 7.86 -6.36 -4.28
CA ASN A 113 8.77 -5.89 -3.24
C ASN A 113 8.11 -5.78 -1.86
N GLU A 114 6.93 -6.40 -1.71
CA GLU A 114 6.15 -6.46 -0.48
C GLU A 114 5.71 -5.08 0.07
N HIS A 115 5.75 -4.03 -0.75
CA HIS A 115 5.27 -2.72 -0.37
C HIS A 115 3.74 -2.69 -0.19
N SER A 116 3.27 -1.96 0.82
CA SER A 116 1.86 -1.65 1.02
C SER A 116 1.69 -0.42 1.90
N ILE A 117 0.62 0.35 1.67
CA ILE A 117 0.22 1.47 2.54
C ILE A 117 -0.32 1.02 3.89
N VAL A 118 -0.67 -0.27 4.01
CA VAL A 118 -0.97 -0.91 5.29
C VAL A 118 0.19 -1.85 5.63
N GLY A 119 0.92 -1.53 6.70
CA GLY A 119 2.14 -2.23 7.10
C GLY A 119 1.84 -3.62 7.67
N ASN A 120 2.70 -4.58 7.37
CA ASN A 120 2.72 -5.88 8.04
C ASN A 120 3.83 -5.85 9.09
N PHE A 121 3.53 -5.31 10.27
CA PHE A 121 4.47 -5.31 11.38
C PHE A 121 4.32 -6.62 12.16
N PRO A 122 5.39 -7.44 12.30
CA PRO A 122 5.33 -8.63 13.14
C PRO A 122 5.01 -8.21 14.58
N GLN A 123 4.03 -8.88 15.17
CA GLN A 123 3.64 -8.75 16.58
C GLN A 123 4.51 -9.66 17.45
#